data_AF-A0A259FSB7-F1
#
_entry.id   AF-A0A259FSB7-F1
#
_cell.length_a   1.000
_cell.length_b   1.000
_cell.length_c   1.000
_cell.angle_alpha   90.00
_cell.angle_beta   90.00
_cell.angle_gamma   90.00
#
_symmetry.space_group_name_H-M   'P 1'
#
loop_
_entity.id
_entity.type
_entity.pdbx_description
1 polymer ?
#
loop_
_entity_poly.entity_id
_entity_poly.type
_entity_poly.pdbx_seq_one_letter_code
_entity_poly.pdbx_strand_id
1 'polypeptide(L)'
;MTELSLAQIKEIRAAVLGAAAKVPGTLIGMGVLFIVLGMIGIAGQTLFSFVTINLLGAFLILGGVLQFAHAIKSSGWKSVSIQLALAVLYIAAGLYTWAFPIPALEAITLWLAAIFFVTGVLRLISAFQHRHFNEWIWLVLSSAISIL
;
A
#
# COMPACT_ATOMS: atom_id res chain seq x y z
N MET A 1 -11.73 17.44 -33.79
CA MET A 1 -11.85 17.63 -32.33
C MET A 1 -12.51 18.98 -32.12
N THR A 2 -13.74 19.01 -31.63
CA THR A 2 -14.55 20.24 -31.54
C THR A 2 -14.11 21.02 -30.31
N GLU A 3 -13.32 22.08 -30.51
CA GLU A 3 -12.90 22.99 -29.44
C GLU A 3 -14.15 23.66 -28.84
N LEU A 4 -14.36 23.51 -27.54
CA LEU A 4 -15.47 24.14 -26.83
C LEU A 4 -15.26 25.66 -26.83
N SER A 5 -16.28 26.42 -27.27
CA SER A 5 -16.24 27.88 -27.23
C SER A 5 -16.21 28.40 -25.79
N LEU A 6 -15.53 29.53 -25.56
CA LEU A 6 -15.50 30.21 -24.26
C LEU A 6 -16.91 30.48 -23.69
N ALA A 7 -17.89 30.72 -24.57
CA ALA A 7 -19.28 30.87 -24.18
C ALA A 7 -19.88 29.59 -23.59
N GLN A 8 -19.62 28.44 -24.20
CA GLN A 8 -20.10 27.14 -23.74
C GLN A 8 -19.47 26.75 -22.39
N ILE A 9 -18.17 27.03 -22.20
CA ILE A 9 -17.48 26.81 -20.92
C ILE A 9 -18.13 27.65 -19.81
N LYS A 10 -18.44 28.92 -20.10
CA LYS A 10 -19.07 29.83 -19.14
C LYS A 10 -20.48 29.37 -18.74
N GLU A 11 -21.25 28.89 -19.72
CA GLU A 11 -22.60 28.36 -19.53
C GLU A 11 -22.60 27.07 -18.68
N ILE A 12 -21.71 26.11 -18.98
CA ILE A 12 -21.54 24.89 -18.17
C ILE A 12 -21.15 25.24 -16.74
N ARG A 13 -20.22 26.19 -16.55
CA ARG A 13 -19.80 26.63 -15.21
C ARG A 13 -20.96 27.24 -14.43
N ALA A 14 -21.76 28.09 -15.07
CA ALA A 14 -22.93 28.70 -14.45
C ALA A 14 -24.00 27.65 -14.09
N ALA A 15 -24.22 26.65 -14.94
CA ALA A 15 -25.15 25.55 -14.67
C ALA A 15 -24.68 24.67 -13.50
N VAL A 16 -23.39 24.31 -13.45
CA VAL A 16 -22.80 23.48 -12.38
C VAL A 16 -22.79 24.23 -11.04
N LEU A 17 -22.30 25.47 -11.03
CA LEU A 17 -22.28 26.28 -9.81
C LEU A 17 -23.69 26.64 -9.34
N GLY A 18 -24.62 26.87 -10.28
CA GLY A 18 -26.03 27.11 -9.98
C GLY A 18 -26.72 25.88 -9.38
N ALA A 19 -26.40 24.67 -9.85
CA ALA A 19 -26.88 23.42 -9.26
C ALA A 19 -26.28 23.18 -7.86
N ALA A 20 -24.98 23.43 -7.68
CA ALA A 20 -24.33 23.34 -6.37
C ALA A 20 -24.91 24.36 -5.36
N ALA A 21 -25.22 25.58 -5.81
CA ALA A 21 -25.84 26.62 -5.00
C ALA A 21 -27.28 26.30 -4.57
N LYS A 22 -27.96 25.34 -5.19
CA LYS A 22 -29.30 24.88 -4.76
C LYS A 22 -29.26 23.91 -3.57
N VAL A 23 -28.13 23.24 -3.33
CA VAL A 23 -27.95 22.26 -2.24
C VAL A 23 -26.64 22.45 -1.45
N PRO A 24 -26.31 23.68 -1.00
CA PRO A 24 -25.06 23.95 -0.31
C PRO A 24 -24.97 23.22 1.04
N GLY A 25 -26.10 23.08 1.76
CA GLY A 25 -26.15 22.39 3.04
C GLY A 25 -25.77 20.90 2.94
N THR A 26 -26.23 20.21 1.89
CA THR A 26 -25.89 18.80 1.65
C THR A 26 -24.42 18.63 1.30
N LEU A 27 -23.87 19.50 0.44
CA LEU A 27 -22.45 19.45 0.06
C LEU A 27 -21.53 19.74 1.25
N ILE A 28 -21.87 20.74 2.08
CA ILE A 28 -21.13 21.05 3.32
C ILE A 28 -21.26 19.88 4.31
N GLY A 29 -22.46 19.32 4.48
CA GLY A 29 -22.69 18.16 5.33
C GLY A 29 -21.87 16.93 4.90
N MET A 30 -21.75 16.68 3.60
CA MET A 30 -20.85 15.64 3.06
C MET A 30 -19.38 15.94 3.35
N GLY A 31 -18.94 17.19 3.20
CA GLY A 31 -17.58 17.60 3.53
C GLY A 31 -17.25 17.37 5.01
N VAL A 32 -18.14 17.79 5.91
CA VAL A 32 -18.02 17.55 7.36
C VAL A 32 -18.02 16.05 7.66
N LEU A 33 -18.92 15.28 7.05
CA LEU A 33 -18.96 13.83 7.20
C LEU A 33 -17.63 13.19 6.78
N PHE A 34 -17.06 13.57 5.65
CA PHE A 34 -15.78 13.05 5.19
C PHE A 34 -14.61 13.42 6.10
N ILE A 35 -14.62 14.63 6.67
CA ILE A 35 -13.62 15.02 7.68
C ILE A 35 -13.74 14.12 8.91
N VAL A 36 -14.96 13.92 9.42
CA VAL A 36 -15.20 13.06 10.61
C VAL A 36 -14.79 11.62 10.32
N LEU A 37 -15.18 11.06 9.18
CA LEU A 37 -14.77 9.71 8.77
C LEU A 37 -13.26 9.59 8.60
N GLY A 38 -12.60 10.61 8.04
CA GLY A 38 -11.15 10.69 7.94
C GLY A 38 -10.46 10.69 9.32
N MET A 39 -10.98 11.47 10.27
CA MET A 39 -10.47 11.49 11.65
C MET A 39 -10.64 10.14 12.34
N ILE A 40 -11.78 9.47 12.15
CA ILE A 40 -11.99 8.10 12.65
C ILE A 40 -10.99 7.13 12.01
N GLY A 41 -10.73 7.26 10.72
CA GLY A 41 -9.73 6.46 10.01
C GLY A 41 -8.32 6.62 10.59
N ILE A 42 -7.90 7.86 10.86
CA ILE A 42 -6.59 8.15 11.48
C ILE A 42 -6.55 7.59 12.91
N ALA A 43 -7.60 7.81 13.71
CA ALA A 43 -7.68 7.27 15.07
C ALA A 43 -7.67 5.74 15.10
N GLY A 44 -8.23 5.10 14.06
CA GLY A 44 -8.26 3.65 13.89
C GLY A 44 -6.97 3.04 13.37
N GLN A 45 -5.93 3.82 13.03
CA GLN A 45 -4.72 3.32 12.38
C GLN A 45 -4.08 2.15 13.14
N THR A 46 -3.95 2.25 14.46
CA THR A 46 -3.38 1.19 15.30
C THR A 46 -4.21 -0.10 15.22
N LEU A 47 -5.55 0.02 15.24
CA LEU A 47 -6.45 -1.13 15.12
C LEU A 47 -6.28 -1.79 13.74
N PHE A 48 -6.22 -1.00 12.67
CA PHE A 48 -5.99 -1.51 11.32
C PHE A 48 -4.66 -2.26 11.24
N SER A 49 -3.57 -1.73 11.80
CA SER A 49 -2.27 -2.43 11.86
C SER A 49 -2.39 -3.79 12.55
N PHE A 50 -3.06 -3.86 13.70
CA PHE A 50 -3.29 -5.12 14.41
C PHE A 50 -4.14 -6.11 13.61
N VAL A 51 -5.19 -5.66 12.94
CA VAL A 51 -6.02 -6.53 12.08
C VAL A 51 -5.20 -7.06 10.92
N THR A 52 -4.46 -6.19 10.22
CA THR A 52 -3.64 -6.57 9.07
C THR A 52 -2.55 -7.58 9.45
N ILE A 53 -1.82 -7.37 10.55
CA ILE A 53 -0.74 -8.29 10.94
C ILE A 53 -1.28 -9.65 11.36
N ASN A 54 -2.43 -9.69 12.05
CA ASN A 54 -3.08 -10.96 12.40
C ASN A 54 -3.59 -11.71 11.17
N LEU A 55 -4.14 -10.98 10.18
CA LEU A 55 -4.56 -11.55 8.90
C LEU A 55 -3.37 -12.10 8.11
N LEU A 56 -2.24 -11.39 8.08
CA LEU A 56 -0.99 -11.87 7.49
C LEU A 56 -0.50 -13.15 8.19
N GLY A 57 -0.54 -13.20 9.52
CA GLY A 57 -0.23 -14.40 10.29
C GLY A 57 -1.11 -15.59 9.88
N ALA A 58 -2.42 -15.35 9.72
CA ALA A 58 -3.36 -16.38 9.24
C ALA A 58 -2.99 -16.89 7.84
N PHE A 59 -2.66 -15.98 6.91
CA PHE A 59 -2.26 -16.35 5.56
C PHE A 59 -0.92 -17.09 5.52
N LEU A 60 0.04 -16.77 6.39
CA LEU A 60 1.29 -17.51 6.53
C LEU A 60 1.05 -18.96 6.96
N ILE A 61 0.19 -19.16 7.97
CA ILE A 61 -0.17 -20.51 8.44
C ILE A 61 -0.90 -21.28 7.33
N LEU A 62 -1.92 -20.68 6.72
CA LEU A 62 -2.68 -21.32 5.64
C LEU A 62 -1.77 -21.68 4.45
N GLY A 63 -0.92 -20.75 4.01
CA GLY A 63 0.04 -20.99 2.93
C GLY A 63 1.02 -22.10 3.28
N GLY A 64 1.54 -22.11 4.52
CA GLY A 64 2.43 -23.16 5.02
C GLY A 64 1.77 -24.54 5.09
N VAL A 65 0.53 -24.63 5.56
CA VAL A 65 -0.24 -25.90 5.60
C VAL A 65 -0.51 -26.41 4.18
N LEU A 66 -0.90 -25.54 3.26
CA LEU A 66 -1.12 -25.91 1.86
C LEU A 66 0.19 -26.36 1.19
N GLN A 67 1.30 -25.66 1.45
CA GLN A 67 2.62 -26.02 0.95
C GLN A 67 3.09 -27.36 1.52
N PHE A 68 2.86 -27.61 2.81
CA PHE A 68 3.15 -28.89 3.46
C PHE A 68 2.38 -30.04 2.80
N ALA A 69 1.07 -29.84 2.58
CA ALA A 69 0.22 -30.82 1.92
C ALA A 69 0.67 -31.10 0.47
N HIS A 70 1.17 -30.08 -0.23
CA HIS A 70 1.74 -30.24 -1.57
C HIS A 70 3.09 -30.96 -1.54
N ALA A 71 3.96 -30.65 -0.58
CA ALA A 71 5.29 -31.25 -0.45
C ALA A 71 5.21 -32.77 -0.29
N ILE A 72 4.23 -33.28 0.45
CA ILE A 72 4.00 -34.72 0.64
C ILE A 72 3.62 -35.42 -0.68
N LYS A 73 2.98 -34.71 -1.60
CA LYS A 73 2.57 -35.26 -2.91
C LYS A 73 3.65 -35.13 -3.99
N SER A 74 4.72 -34.38 -3.75
CA SER A 74 5.76 -34.10 -4.74
C SER A 74 6.76 -35.27 -4.83
N SER A 75 7.16 -35.65 -6.05
CA SER A 75 8.16 -36.69 -6.30
C SER A 75 9.52 -36.05 -6.60
N GLY A 76 10.47 -36.20 -5.67
CA GLY A 76 11.86 -35.74 -5.83
C GLY A 76 12.47 -35.24 -4.53
N TRP A 77 13.48 -35.94 -4.02
CA TRP A 77 14.08 -35.70 -2.71
C TRP A 77 14.47 -34.23 -2.46
N LYS A 78 15.22 -33.60 -3.38
CA LYS A 78 15.65 -32.20 -3.23
C LYS A 78 14.48 -31.20 -3.22
N SER A 79 13.45 -31.42 -4.03
CA SER A 79 12.28 -30.53 -4.09
C SER A 79 11.43 -30.64 -2.82
N VAL A 80 11.20 -31.87 -2.35
CA VAL A 80 10.42 -32.13 -1.15
C VAL A 80 11.06 -31.53 0.09
N SER A 81 12.39 -31.68 0.27
CA SER A 81 13.09 -31.15 1.45
C SER A 81 12.97 -29.62 1.56
N ILE A 82 13.15 -28.91 0.45
CA ILE A 82 13.06 -27.44 0.44
C ILE A 82 11.63 -26.99 0.69
N GLN A 83 10.64 -27.62 0.03
CA GLN A 83 9.23 -27.28 0.24
C GLN A 83 8.78 -27.54 1.67
N LEU A 84 9.24 -28.64 2.28
CA LEU A 84 8.94 -28.97 3.67
C LEU A 84 9.56 -27.95 4.64
N ALA A 85 10.83 -27.57 4.42
CA ALA A 85 11.49 -26.55 5.23
C ALA A 85 10.78 -25.19 5.12
N LEU A 86 10.38 -24.78 3.92
CA LEU A 86 9.60 -23.56 3.71
C LEU A 86 8.22 -23.64 4.36
N ALA A 87 7.53 -24.77 4.26
CA ALA A 87 6.24 -24.96 4.91
C ALA A 87 6.32 -24.80 6.43
N VAL A 88 7.34 -25.41 7.06
CA VAL A 88 7.63 -25.24 8.49
C VAL A 88 7.95 -23.79 8.81
N LEU A 89 8.76 -23.13 7.99
CA LEU A 89 9.10 -21.72 8.17
C LEU A 89 7.85 -20.82 8.12
N TYR A 90 6.94 -21.06 7.16
CA TYR A 90 5.70 -20.30 7.00
C TYR A 90 4.78 -20.48 8.22
N ILE A 91 4.58 -21.72 8.66
CA ILE A 91 3.76 -22.00 9.86
C ILE A 91 4.39 -21.36 11.09
N ALA A 92 5.70 -21.50 11.28
CA ALA A 92 6.42 -20.93 12.42
C ALA A 92 6.35 -19.40 12.42
N ALA A 93 6.55 -18.76 11.26
CA ALA A 93 6.43 -17.30 11.12
C ALA A 93 5.01 -16.82 11.41
N GLY A 94 3.99 -17.53 10.93
CA GLY A 94 2.60 -17.20 11.21
C GLY A 94 2.23 -17.37 12.70
N LEU A 95 2.69 -18.43 13.35
CA LEU A 95 2.53 -18.61 14.79
C LEU A 95 3.28 -17.54 15.59
N TYR A 96 4.51 -17.20 15.20
CA TYR A 96 5.26 -16.10 15.80
C TYR A 96 4.50 -14.77 15.67
N THR A 97 3.88 -14.52 14.52
CA THR A 97 3.11 -13.30 14.25
C THR A 97 1.92 -13.17 15.20
N TRP A 98 1.21 -14.27 15.50
CA TRP A 98 0.12 -14.27 16.46
C TRP A 98 0.59 -14.22 17.92
N ALA A 99 1.70 -14.88 18.24
CA ALA A 99 2.27 -14.85 19.59
C ALA A 99 2.85 -13.47 19.94
N PHE A 100 3.45 -12.79 18.96
CA PHE A 100 4.17 -11.53 19.13
C PHE A 100 3.83 -10.52 18.03
N PRO A 101 2.60 -9.96 18.03
CA PRO A 101 2.13 -9.08 16.95
C PRO A 101 2.89 -7.75 16.87
N ILE A 102 3.38 -7.22 18.01
CA ILE A 102 4.14 -5.96 18.04
C ILE A 102 5.51 -6.13 17.34
N PRO A 103 6.38 -7.08 17.72
CA PRO A 103 7.60 -7.36 16.98
C PRO A 103 7.38 -7.71 15.51
N ALA A 104 6.29 -8.41 15.18
CA ALA A 104 5.95 -8.72 13.79
C ALA A 104 5.63 -7.46 12.98
N LEU A 105 4.91 -6.49 13.56
CA LEU A 105 4.67 -5.17 12.95
C LEU A 105 5.97 -4.39 12.74
N GLU A 106 6.88 -4.41 13.71
CA GLU A 106 8.19 -3.76 13.60
C GLU A 106 9.00 -4.40 12.47
N ALA A 107 9.06 -5.73 12.41
CA ALA A 107 9.80 -6.46 11.39
C ALA A 107 9.32 -6.12 9.98
N ILE A 108 8.01 -6.12 9.71
CA ILE A 108 7.48 -5.81 8.38
C ILE A 108 7.69 -4.32 8.04
N THR A 109 7.60 -3.43 9.02
CA THR A 109 7.84 -1.99 8.82
C THR A 109 9.32 -1.73 8.50
N LEU A 110 10.24 -2.34 9.23
CA LEU A 110 11.68 -2.25 8.97
C LEU A 110 12.05 -2.85 7.61
N TRP A 111 11.40 -3.96 7.24
CA TRP A 111 11.58 -4.57 5.93
C TRP A 111 11.13 -3.63 4.81
N LEU A 112 9.97 -2.99 4.97
CA LEU A 112 9.45 -2.02 4.01
C LEU A 112 10.34 -0.77 3.93
N ALA A 113 10.81 -0.28 5.09
CA ALA A 113 11.76 0.83 5.16
C ALA A 113 13.07 0.51 4.44
N ALA A 114 13.61 -0.71 4.60
CA ALA A 114 14.80 -1.15 3.89
C ALA A 114 14.57 -1.19 2.37
N ILE A 115 13.42 -1.69 1.90
CA ILE A 115 13.07 -1.70 0.47
C ILE A 115 12.93 -0.28 -0.06
N PHE A 116 12.22 0.61 0.63
CA PHE A 116 12.04 2.01 0.22
C PHE A 116 13.38 2.75 0.19
N PHE A 117 14.24 2.53 1.18
CA PHE A 117 15.58 3.10 1.21
C PHE A 117 16.42 2.62 0.01
N VAL A 118 16.53 1.31 -0.21
CA VAL A 118 17.33 0.76 -1.32
C VAL A 118 16.79 1.24 -2.67
N THR A 119 15.48 1.14 -2.89
CA THR A 119 14.86 1.58 -4.14
C THR A 119 14.95 3.10 -4.33
N GLY A 120 14.84 3.89 -3.26
CA GLY A 120 15.05 5.32 -3.26
C GLY A 120 16.47 5.69 -3.67
N VAL A 121 17.49 5.05 -3.07
CA VAL A 121 18.90 5.26 -3.43
C VAL A 121 19.16 4.91 -4.90
N LEU A 122 18.66 3.77 -5.38
CA LEU A 122 18.81 3.38 -6.78
C LEU A 122 18.14 4.38 -7.74
N ARG A 123 16.95 4.88 -7.41
CA ARG A 123 16.28 5.93 -8.19
C ARG A 123 17.05 7.24 -8.17
N LEU A 124 17.64 7.62 -7.04
CA LEU A 124 18.46 8.81 -6.92
C LEU A 124 19.68 8.73 -7.84
N ILE A 125 20.38 7.58 -7.85
CA ILE A 125 21.50 7.31 -8.77
C ILE A 125 21.02 7.43 -10.22
N SER A 126 19.92 6.77 -10.58
CA SER A 126 19.35 6.81 -11.92
C SER A 126 18.94 8.22 -12.35
N ALA A 127 18.39 9.04 -11.44
CA ALA A 127 18.09 10.43 -11.71
C ALA A 127 19.37 11.16 -12.13
N PHE A 128 20.46 11.00 -11.37
CA PHE A 128 21.72 11.64 -11.71
C PHE A 128 22.36 11.17 -13.02
N GLN A 129 22.04 9.98 -13.50
CA GLN A 129 22.45 9.49 -14.82
C GLN A 129 21.62 10.12 -15.96
N HIS A 130 20.34 10.38 -15.73
CA HIS A 130 19.39 10.86 -16.74
C HIS A 130 19.18 12.39 -16.70
N ARG A 131 20.20 13.17 -16.30
CA ARG A 131 20.11 14.65 -16.17
C ARG A 131 19.63 15.39 -17.41
N HIS A 132 19.81 14.78 -18.58
CA HIS A 132 19.47 15.37 -19.86
C HIS A 132 17.95 15.36 -20.14
N PHE A 133 17.16 14.62 -19.36
CA PHE A 133 15.70 14.60 -19.49
C PHE A 133 15.05 15.63 -18.57
N ASN A 134 14.02 16.31 -19.06
CA ASN A 134 13.33 17.38 -18.35
C ASN A 134 12.68 16.92 -17.02
N GLU A 135 12.32 15.64 -16.92
CA GLU A 135 11.62 15.04 -15.77
C GLU A 135 12.56 14.67 -14.60
N TRP A 136 13.88 14.88 -14.69
CA TRP A 136 14.84 14.35 -13.71
C TRP A 136 14.59 14.88 -12.27
N ILE A 137 14.02 16.09 -12.12
CA ILE A 137 13.73 16.71 -10.82
C ILE A 137 12.67 15.91 -10.08
N TRP A 138 11.63 15.44 -10.79
CA TRP A 138 10.58 14.62 -10.20
C TRP A 138 11.13 13.28 -9.70
N LEU A 139 12.10 12.72 -10.43
CA LEU A 139 12.74 11.49 -10.02
C LEU A 139 13.59 11.69 -8.75
N VAL A 140 14.36 12.79 -8.67
CA VAL A 140 15.08 13.18 -7.44
C VAL A 140 14.12 13.39 -6.27
N LEU A 141 13.04 14.14 -6.46
CA LEU A 141 12.04 14.38 -5.41
C LEU A 141 11.42 13.06 -4.92
N SER A 142 11.03 12.17 -5.83
CA SER A 142 10.46 10.87 -5.48
C SER A 142 11.45 10.00 -4.70
N SER A 143 12.74 10.08 -5.03
CA SER A 143 13.79 9.35 -4.32
C SER A 143 14.02 9.89 -2.92
N ALA A 144 14.00 11.21 -2.73
CA ALA A 144 14.11 11.83 -1.42
C ALA A 144 12.96 11.42 -0.51
N ILE A 145 11.72 11.42 -1.03
CA ILE A 145 10.53 10.97 -0.29
C ILE A 145 10.61 9.49 0.09
N SER A 146 11.17 8.63 -0.77
CA SER A 146 11.35 7.21 -0.43
C SER A 146 12.45 6.96 0.62
N ILE A 147 13.42 7.86 0.76
CA ILE A 147 14.54 7.71 1.69
C ILE A 147 14.18 8.24 3.09
N LEU A 148 13.32 9.26 3.16
CA LEU A 148 12.76 9.85 4.39
C LEU A 148 11.75 8.91 5.06
#